data_AF-A0A7C7FU32-F1
#
_entry.id   AF-A0A7C7FU32-F1
#
_cell.length_a   1.000
_cell.length_b   1.000
_cell.length_c   1.000
_cell.angle_alpha   90.00
_cell.angle_beta   90.00
_cell.angle_gamma   90.00
#
_symmetry.space_group_name_H-M   'P 1'
#
loop_
_entity.id
_entity.type
_entity.pdbx_description
1 polymer ?
#
loop_
_entity_poly.entity_id
_entity_poly.type
_entity_poly.pdbx_seq_one_letter_code
_entity_poly.pdbx_strand_id
1 'polypeptide(L)'
;SMPRLRTTGRLTVNGKVHLVNGMSWLDHEFGTNQLGSQQVGWDWFGLQLDDGSELMLYQLRRDNGTSDPASSGSLITPDAQAVHISSDEFRLEPLSTWTSPKSNAVYPSSWRLTLPGHQLILNVVPYMNAQELVTEKSTRITYWEGAVRVHGQKANTPIQGQGYMEMTGYAEPLNQRF
;
A
#
# COMPACT_ATOMS: atom_id res chain seq x y z
N SER A 1 11.60 5.01 -6.06
CA SER A 1 11.62 3.80 -5.20
C SER A 1 12.82 2.93 -5.52
N MET A 2 13.30 2.14 -4.55
CA MET A 2 14.17 0.98 -4.76
C MET A 2 13.39 -0.26 -4.33
N PRO A 3 12.76 -0.99 -5.27
CA PRO A 3 11.67 -1.90 -4.94
C PRO A 3 12.14 -3.27 -4.47
N ARG A 4 13.39 -3.67 -4.71
CA ARG A 4 13.95 -4.99 -4.33
C ARG A 4 15.32 -4.87 -3.66
N LEU A 5 15.31 -4.52 -2.38
CA LEU A 5 16.52 -4.47 -1.56
C LEU A 5 16.72 -5.79 -0.83
N ARG A 6 17.74 -6.56 -1.20
CA ARG A 6 18.13 -7.77 -0.47
C ARG A 6 18.49 -7.39 0.96
N THR A 7 17.74 -7.93 1.90
CA THR A 7 17.85 -7.62 3.33
C THR A 7 18.33 -8.84 4.07
N THR A 8 19.32 -8.67 4.93
CA THR A 8 19.77 -9.68 5.90
C THR A 8 20.04 -8.99 7.23
N GLY A 9 19.88 -9.69 8.34
CA GLY A 9 20.11 -9.08 9.64
C GLY A 9 19.75 -9.96 10.82
N ARG A 10 19.61 -9.30 11.98
CA ARG A 10 19.30 -9.91 13.27
C ARG A 10 18.14 -9.13 13.90
N LEU A 11 17.07 -9.83 14.29
CA LEU A 11 15.98 -9.28 15.10
C LEU A 11 16.05 -9.86 16.50
N THR A 12 15.92 -9.02 17.53
CA THR A 12 15.81 -9.48 18.92
C THR A 12 14.36 -9.34 19.37
N VAL A 13 13.71 -10.45 19.69
CA VAL A 13 12.32 -10.48 20.15
C VAL A 13 12.30 -11.23 21.48
N ASN A 14 11.77 -10.61 22.53
CA ASN A 14 11.74 -11.17 23.90
C ASN A 14 13.11 -11.70 24.36
N GLY A 15 14.18 -10.96 24.05
CA GLY A 15 15.57 -11.33 24.40
C GLY A 15 16.20 -12.42 23.53
N LYS A 16 15.45 -13.04 22.61
CA LYS A 16 15.96 -14.05 21.67
C LYS A 16 16.33 -13.42 20.34
N VAL A 17 17.52 -13.79 19.83
CA VAL A 17 17.96 -13.32 18.51
C VAL A 17 17.50 -14.27 17.40
N HIS A 18 16.95 -13.69 16.34
CA HIS A 18 16.50 -14.33 15.12
C HIS A 18 17.34 -13.80 13.96
N LEU A 19 17.98 -14.69 13.20
CA LEU A 19 18.57 -14.31 11.91
C LEU A 19 17.46 -14.16 10.90
N VAL A 20 17.45 -13.07 10.15
CA VAL A 20 16.43 -12.78 9.15
C VAL A 20 17.05 -12.49 7.80
N ASN A 21 16.28 -12.80 6.76
CA ASN A 21 16.56 -12.40 5.40
C ASN A 21 15.23 -12.15 4.66
N GLY A 22 15.28 -11.38 3.58
CA GLY A 22 14.11 -11.08 2.76
C GLY A 22 14.38 -9.99 1.74
N MET A 23 13.30 -9.44 1.20
CA MET A 23 13.33 -8.27 0.32
C MET A 23 12.63 -7.11 1.01
N SER A 24 13.21 -5.93 0.90
CA SER A 24 12.63 -4.67 1.39
C SER A 24 12.35 -3.74 0.21
N TRP A 25 11.46 -2.79 0.45
CA TRP A 25 11.17 -1.68 -0.44
C TRP A 25 11.62 -0.38 0.23
N LEU A 26 12.27 0.51 -0.52
CA LEU A 26 12.50 1.89 -0.07
C LEU A 26 11.76 2.86 -0.97
N ASP A 27 10.89 3.66 -0.37
CA ASP A 27 10.40 4.89 -0.96
C ASP A 27 11.15 6.11 -0.40
N HIS A 28 11.40 7.07 -1.28
CA HIS A 28 11.98 8.35 -0.95
C HIS A 28 11.17 9.41 -1.67
N GLU A 29 10.49 10.24 -0.89
CA GLU A 29 9.64 11.32 -1.37
C GLU A 29 10.05 12.62 -0.64
N PHE A 30 10.01 13.74 -1.36
CA PHE A 30 10.19 15.07 -0.81
C PHE A 30 9.23 16.03 -1.52
N GLY A 31 8.69 16.99 -0.78
CA GLY A 31 7.75 17.98 -1.31
C GLY A 31 7.59 19.15 -0.36
N THR A 32 7.06 20.26 -0.87
CA THR A 32 6.77 21.47 -0.08
C THR A 32 5.29 21.61 0.26
N ASN A 33 4.42 20.83 -0.39
CA ASN A 33 2.98 20.89 -0.23
C ASN A 33 2.48 19.60 0.39
N GLN A 34 1.49 19.74 1.27
CA GLN A 34 0.80 18.61 1.89
C GLN A 34 -0.36 18.15 1.00
N LEU A 35 -1.18 17.23 1.52
CA LEU A 35 -2.47 16.86 0.92
C LEU A 35 -3.31 18.11 0.60
N GLY A 36 -4.04 18.06 -0.50
CA GLY A 36 -5.01 19.10 -0.86
C GLY A 36 -6.16 19.19 0.16
N SER A 37 -6.84 20.33 0.23
CA SER A 37 -7.90 20.58 1.22
C SER A 37 -9.11 19.63 1.13
N GLN A 38 -9.29 18.97 -0.01
CA GLN A 38 -10.35 17.96 -0.21
C GLN A 38 -9.88 16.54 0.09
N GLN A 39 -8.59 16.32 0.33
CA GLN A 39 -7.99 14.99 0.48
C GLN A 39 -7.96 14.56 1.94
N VAL A 40 -8.76 13.54 2.27
CA VAL A 40 -8.94 13.06 3.65
C VAL A 40 -7.91 12.03 4.09
N GLY A 41 -7.15 11.47 3.15
CA GLY A 41 -6.09 10.50 3.38
C GLY A 41 -5.74 9.75 2.10
N TRP A 42 -4.89 8.73 2.22
CA TRP A 42 -4.46 7.91 1.08
C TRP A 42 -4.48 6.42 1.39
N ASP A 43 -4.50 5.63 0.33
CA ASP A 43 -4.23 4.19 0.31
C ASP A 43 -3.02 3.99 -0.61
N TRP A 44 -1.94 3.44 -0.10
CA TRP A 44 -0.71 3.18 -0.85
C TRP A 44 -0.39 1.69 -0.84
N PHE A 45 0.15 1.20 -1.96
CA PHE A 45 0.49 -0.20 -2.19
C PHE A 45 1.89 -0.26 -2.80
N GLY A 46 2.78 -1.07 -2.22
CA GLY A 46 4.07 -1.43 -2.81
C GLY A 46 4.20 -2.93 -2.88
N LEU A 47 4.09 -3.50 -4.10
CA LEU A 47 3.96 -4.92 -4.34
C LEU A 47 5.14 -5.44 -5.17
N GLN A 48 5.72 -6.56 -4.72
CA GLN A 48 6.75 -7.33 -5.41
C GLN A 48 6.11 -8.63 -5.93
N LEU A 49 6.05 -8.80 -7.25
CA LEU A 49 5.45 -9.98 -7.88
C LEU A 49 6.51 -11.05 -8.19
N ASP A 50 6.09 -12.30 -8.31
CA ASP A 50 6.98 -13.44 -8.53
C ASP A 50 7.51 -13.55 -9.97
N ASP A 51 6.89 -12.87 -10.93
CA ASP A 51 7.39 -12.72 -12.31
C ASP A 51 8.55 -11.71 -12.44
N GLY A 52 8.96 -11.09 -11.33
CA GLY A 52 10.00 -10.07 -11.28
C GLY A 52 9.48 -8.64 -11.35
N SER A 53 8.22 -8.41 -11.76
CA SER A 53 7.66 -7.05 -11.80
C SER A 53 7.35 -6.48 -10.41
N GLU A 54 7.30 -5.16 -10.33
CA GLU A 54 7.00 -4.42 -9.11
C GLU A 54 5.94 -3.35 -9.38
N LEU A 55 4.97 -3.23 -8.49
CA LEU A 55 3.87 -2.30 -8.64
C LEU A 55 3.78 -1.40 -7.42
N MET A 56 3.88 -0.09 -7.64
CA MET A 56 3.50 0.92 -6.68
C MET A 56 2.23 1.61 -7.17
N LEU A 57 1.21 1.71 -6.33
CA LEU A 57 0.02 2.53 -6.59
C LEU A 57 -0.33 3.32 -5.34
N TYR A 58 -0.87 4.52 -5.53
CA TYR A 58 -1.58 5.21 -4.48
C TYR A 58 -2.89 5.82 -4.97
N GLN A 59 -3.88 5.82 -4.08
CA GLN A 59 -5.12 6.54 -4.22
C GLN A 59 -5.19 7.62 -3.14
N LEU A 60 -5.36 8.87 -3.55
CA LEU A 60 -5.73 9.95 -2.65
C LEU A 60 -7.26 10.00 -2.59
N ARG A 61 -7.82 9.90 -1.39
CA ARG A 61 -9.27 9.89 -1.20
C ARG A 61 -9.78 11.29 -0.91
N ARG A 62 -10.89 11.66 -1.55
CA ARG A 62 -11.61 12.90 -1.28
C ARG A 62 -12.67 12.73 -0.21
N ASP A 63 -13.05 13.84 0.41
CA ASP A 63 -14.12 13.90 1.43
C ASP A 63 -15.49 13.44 0.93
N ASN A 64 -15.76 13.59 -0.36
CA ASN A 64 -16.96 13.10 -1.05
C ASN A 64 -16.92 11.58 -1.36
N GLY A 65 -15.86 10.88 -0.95
CA GLY A 65 -15.66 9.44 -1.16
C GLY A 65 -15.10 9.06 -2.53
N THR A 66 -14.80 10.00 -3.42
CA THR A 66 -14.19 9.71 -4.73
C THR A 66 -12.66 9.69 -4.66
N SER A 67 -12.03 9.08 -5.66
CA SER A 67 -10.58 9.19 -5.88
C SER A 67 -10.22 10.58 -6.40
N ASP A 68 -9.12 11.15 -5.94
CA ASP A 68 -8.53 12.35 -6.55
C ASP A 68 -7.81 12.00 -7.87
N PRO A 69 -7.94 12.80 -8.95
CA PRO A 69 -7.19 12.60 -10.19
C PRO A 69 -5.66 12.62 -10.03
N ALA A 70 -5.14 13.23 -8.97
CA ALA A 70 -3.72 13.19 -8.63
C ALA A 70 -3.24 11.81 -8.15
N SER A 71 -4.14 10.84 -7.95
CA SER A 71 -3.77 9.44 -7.70
C SER A 71 -2.96 8.88 -8.88
N SER A 72 -1.95 8.07 -8.60
CA SER A 72 -1.13 7.48 -9.66
C SER A 72 -0.30 6.31 -9.15
N GLY A 73 0.57 5.79 -9.99
CA GLY A 73 1.57 4.83 -9.58
C GLY A 73 2.61 4.55 -10.65
N SER A 74 3.31 3.44 -10.48
CA SER A 74 4.29 2.95 -11.41
C SER A 74 4.34 1.42 -11.41
N LEU A 75 4.47 0.85 -12.62
CA LEU A 75 4.80 -0.55 -12.83
C LEU A 75 6.24 -0.62 -13.32
N ILE A 76 7.07 -1.37 -12.61
CA ILE A 76 8.38 -1.78 -13.09
C ILE A 76 8.24 -3.19 -13.66
N THR A 77 8.58 -3.35 -14.93
CA THR A 77 8.46 -4.61 -15.65
C THR A 77 9.64 -5.55 -15.31
N PRO A 78 9.55 -6.85 -15.63
CA PRO A 78 10.66 -7.79 -15.36
C PRO A 78 11.98 -7.44 -16.06
N ASP A 79 11.92 -6.69 -17.17
CA ASP A 79 13.07 -6.12 -17.89
C ASP A 79 13.51 -4.75 -17.35
N ALA A 80 13.06 -4.38 -16.14
CA ALA A 80 13.42 -3.17 -15.41
C ALA A 80 12.99 -1.85 -16.08
N GLN A 81 11.98 -1.87 -16.94
CA GLN A 81 11.37 -0.65 -17.48
C GLN A 81 10.35 -0.09 -16.49
N ALA A 82 10.48 1.18 -16.13
CA ALA A 82 9.49 1.89 -15.36
C ALA A 82 8.40 2.47 -16.27
N VAL A 83 7.15 2.09 -16.01
CA VAL A 83 5.94 2.57 -16.68
C VAL A 83 5.12 3.37 -15.67
N HIS A 84 4.80 4.62 -16.02
CA HIS A 84 3.88 5.42 -15.23
C HIS A 84 2.45 4.92 -15.39
N ILE A 85 1.67 4.89 -14.30
CA ILE A 85 0.26 4.51 -14.29
C ILE A 85 -0.57 5.71 -13.81
N SER A 86 -1.46 6.24 -14.65
CA SER A 86 -2.37 7.32 -14.28
C SER A 86 -3.62 6.81 -13.54
N SER A 87 -4.35 7.71 -12.90
CA SER A 87 -5.54 7.38 -12.09
C SER A 87 -6.66 6.66 -12.84
N ASP A 88 -6.76 6.84 -14.16
CA ASP A 88 -7.75 6.18 -15.02
C ASP A 88 -7.33 4.79 -15.53
N GLU A 89 -6.06 4.42 -15.34
CA GLU A 89 -5.51 3.13 -15.78
C GLU A 89 -5.65 2.03 -14.73
N PHE A 90 -5.99 2.36 -13.48
CA PHE A 90 -6.18 1.38 -12.42
C PHE A 90 -7.52 1.50 -11.71
N ARG A 91 -7.97 0.38 -11.12
CA ARG A 91 -9.12 0.33 -10.23
C ARG A 91 -8.77 -0.36 -8.93
N LEU A 92 -9.24 0.21 -7.82
CA LEU A 92 -9.14 -0.35 -6.49
C LEU A 92 -10.54 -0.62 -5.95
N GLU A 93 -10.82 -1.87 -5.60
CA GLU A 93 -12.11 -2.32 -5.09
C GLU A 93 -11.91 -2.98 -3.72
N PRO A 94 -12.46 -2.43 -2.63
CA PRO A 94 -12.45 -3.08 -1.33
C PRO A 94 -13.21 -4.42 -1.38
N LEU A 95 -12.59 -5.48 -0.88
CA LEU A 95 -13.17 -6.82 -0.80
C LEU A 95 -13.60 -7.21 0.62
N SER A 96 -12.96 -6.63 1.63
CA SER A 96 -13.26 -6.86 3.04
C SER A 96 -12.86 -5.67 3.88
N THR A 97 -13.40 -5.57 5.09
CA THR A 97 -13.06 -4.54 6.06
C THR A 97 -12.63 -5.13 7.39
N TRP A 98 -11.79 -4.40 8.10
CA TRP A 98 -11.44 -4.64 9.50
C TRP A 98 -11.67 -3.37 10.32
N THR A 99 -12.37 -3.53 11.45
CA THR A 99 -12.58 -2.44 12.40
C THR A 99 -11.54 -2.52 13.51
N SER A 100 -10.82 -1.42 13.74
CA SER A 100 -9.87 -1.34 14.84
C SER A 100 -10.60 -1.27 16.19
N PRO A 101 -10.26 -2.12 17.16
CA PRO A 101 -10.77 -1.99 18.53
C PRO A 101 -10.11 -0.83 19.30
N LYS A 102 -9.06 -0.19 18.76
CA LYS A 102 -8.36 0.91 19.42
C LYS A 102 -8.92 2.28 19.02
N SER A 103 -9.12 2.50 17.72
CA SER A 103 -9.56 3.78 17.17
C SER A 103 -11.02 3.79 16.70
N ASN A 104 -11.65 2.61 16.59
CA ASN A 104 -12.94 2.39 15.90
C ASN A 104 -12.91 2.67 14.38
N ALA A 105 -11.76 2.97 13.80
CA ALA A 105 -11.61 3.14 12.36
C ALA A 105 -11.97 1.86 11.61
N VAL A 106 -12.64 2.00 10.46
CA VAL A 106 -12.97 0.88 9.56
C VAL A 106 -12.05 0.95 8.35
N TYR A 107 -11.11 0.01 8.29
CA TYR A 107 -10.14 -0.08 7.20
C TYR A 107 -10.61 -1.11 6.16
N PRO A 108 -10.56 -0.80 4.85
CA PRO A 108 -10.64 -1.83 3.82
C PRO A 108 -9.38 -2.71 3.90
N SER A 109 -9.53 -3.89 4.48
CA SER A 109 -8.40 -4.77 4.80
C SER A 109 -7.93 -5.59 3.62
N SER A 110 -8.80 -5.86 2.63
CA SER A 110 -8.42 -6.57 1.41
C SER A 110 -8.95 -5.84 0.20
N TRP A 111 -8.20 -5.90 -0.89
CA TRP A 111 -8.47 -5.13 -2.10
C TRP A 111 -8.33 -6.00 -3.34
N ARG A 112 -9.15 -5.71 -4.35
CA ARG A 112 -8.87 -6.08 -5.73
C ARG A 112 -8.33 -4.87 -6.46
N LEU A 113 -7.15 -5.06 -7.04
CA LEU A 113 -6.44 -4.11 -7.86
C LEU A 113 -6.47 -4.60 -9.31
N THR A 114 -6.89 -3.75 -10.24
CA THR A 114 -6.96 -4.08 -11.66
C THR A 114 -6.24 -3.03 -12.51
N LEU A 115 -5.32 -3.46 -13.37
CA LEU A 115 -4.71 -2.66 -14.45
C LEU A 115 -5.09 -3.29 -15.80
N PRO A 116 -6.18 -2.85 -16.44
CA PRO A 116 -6.68 -3.46 -17.68
C PRO A 116 -5.65 -3.43 -18.83
N GLY A 117 -4.93 -2.32 -19.00
CA GLY A 117 -3.89 -2.16 -20.03
C GLY A 117 -2.73 -3.15 -19.90
N HIS A 118 -2.52 -3.69 -18.70
CA HIS A 118 -1.49 -4.68 -18.40
C HIS A 118 -2.06 -6.09 -18.19
N GLN A 119 -3.36 -6.28 -18.41
CA GLN A 119 -4.07 -7.54 -18.18
C GLN A 119 -3.81 -8.11 -16.77
N LEU A 120 -3.68 -7.23 -15.78
CA LEU A 120 -3.26 -7.55 -14.43
C LEU A 120 -4.42 -7.40 -13.46
N ILE A 121 -4.73 -8.46 -12.73
CA ILE A 121 -5.73 -8.46 -11.65
C ILE A 121 -5.09 -9.08 -10.43
N LEU A 122 -5.04 -8.35 -9.33
CA LEU A 122 -4.41 -8.76 -8.08
C LEU A 122 -5.41 -8.64 -6.94
N ASN A 123 -5.50 -9.68 -6.11
CA ASN A 123 -6.12 -9.59 -4.80
C ASN A 123 -5.00 -9.39 -3.76
N VAL A 124 -5.07 -8.27 -3.04
CA VAL A 124 -4.15 -7.90 -1.97
C VAL A 124 -4.82 -8.21 -0.64
N VAL A 125 -4.19 -9.08 0.15
CA VAL A 125 -4.74 -9.61 1.41
C VAL A 125 -3.70 -9.47 2.52
N PRO A 126 -4.08 -9.04 3.74
CA PRO A 126 -3.11 -8.80 4.78
C PRO A 126 -2.65 -10.12 5.40
N TYR A 127 -1.41 -10.18 5.90
CA TYR A 127 -0.96 -11.31 6.71
C TYR A 127 -1.69 -11.38 8.05
N MET A 128 -2.08 -10.22 8.59
CA MET A 128 -2.92 -10.09 9.77
C MET A 128 -3.74 -8.80 9.69
N ASN A 129 -4.94 -8.79 10.27
CA ASN A 129 -5.81 -7.62 10.18
C ASN A 129 -5.34 -6.46 11.08
N ALA A 130 -4.84 -6.77 12.28
CA ALA A 130 -4.50 -5.78 13.31
C ALA A 130 -3.10 -5.18 13.11
N GLN A 131 -2.93 -4.42 12.03
CA GLN A 131 -1.69 -3.71 11.67
C GLN A 131 -1.81 -2.18 11.83
N GLU A 132 -2.74 -1.72 12.68
CA GLU A 132 -2.90 -0.30 12.98
C GLU A 132 -1.80 0.23 13.93
N LEU A 133 -1.19 1.34 13.52
CA LEU A 133 -0.23 2.13 14.27
C LEU A 133 -0.90 3.43 14.76
N VAL A 134 -1.22 3.48 16.06
CA VAL A 134 -1.75 4.67 16.73
C VAL A 134 -0.57 5.52 17.23
N THR A 135 -0.38 6.71 16.67
CA THR A 135 0.79 7.56 16.91
C THR A 135 0.46 8.86 17.67
N GLU A 136 -0.60 8.88 18.47
CA GLU A 136 -1.08 10.07 19.22
C GLU A 136 0.01 10.80 20.02
N LYS A 137 1.04 10.09 20.47
CA LYS A 137 2.16 10.64 21.25
C LYS A 137 3.35 11.12 20.40
N SER A 138 3.28 11.05 19.07
CA SER A 138 4.36 11.46 18.16
C SER A 138 3.82 12.26 16.97
N THR A 139 3.61 11.62 15.82
CA THR A 139 3.18 12.27 14.57
C THR A 139 1.69 12.60 14.56
N ARG A 140 0.92 11.96 15.47
CA ARG A 140 -0.53 12.12 15.63
C ARG A 140 -1.35 11.69 14.41
N ILE A 141 -0.78 10.93 13.49
CA ILE A 141 -1.50 10.35 12.35
C ILE A 141 -1.65 8.86 12.61
N THR A 142 -2.88 8.37 12.70
CA THR A 142 -3.12 6.92 12.81
C THR A 142 -3.02 6.29 11.44
N TYR A 143 -2.14 5.31 11.31
CA TYR A 143 -1.93 4.56 10.08
C TYR A 143 -2.43 3.13 10.25
N TRP A 144 -2.82 2.50 9.16
CA TRP A 144 -2.75 1.05 9.01
C TRP A 144 -1.53 0.74 8.16
N GLU A 145 -0.59 -0.02 8.70
CA GLU A 145 0.76 -0.22 8.16
C GLU A 145 1.06 -1.70 8.11
N GLY A 146 0.73 -2.35 6.99
CA GLY A 146 0.61 -3.80 7.01
C GLY A 146 1.28 -4.53 5.87
N ALA A 147 1.96 -5.61 6.26
CA ALA A 147 2.44 -6.61 5.33
C ALA A 147 1.24 -7.31 4.66
N VAL A 148 1.33 -7.45 3.34
CA VAL A 148 0.31 -8.08 2.50
C VAL A 148 0.89 -9.17 1.63
N ARG A 149 0.06 -10.16 1.32
CA ARG A 149 0.28 -11.17 0.29
C ARG A 149 -0.62 -10.89 -0.90
N VAL A 150 -0.13 -11.25 -2.08
CA VAL A 150 -0.79 -10.99 -3.35
C VAL A 150 -1.01 -12.31 -4.07
N HIS A 151 -2.21 -12.47 -4.62
CA HIS A 151 -2.51 -13.55 -5.57
C HIS A 151 -3.39 -12.99 -6.68
N GLY A 152 -3.21 -13.47 -7.90
CA GLY A 152 -3.96 -12.95 -9.02
C GLY A 152 -3.56 -13.58 -10.34
N GLN A 153 -3.68 -12.80 -11.40
CA GLN A 153 -3.29 -13.22 -12.74
C GLN A 153 -2.78 -12.05 -13.58
N LYS A 154 -1.88 -12.36 -14.51
CA LYS A 154 -1.38 -11.47 -15.56
C LYS A 154 -1.52 -12.18 -16.91
N ALA A 155 -2.27 -11.60 -17.84
CA ALA A 155 -2.57 -12.23 -19.14
C ALA A 155 -3.04 -13.70 -19.00
N ASN A 156 -3.98 -13.94 -18.09
CA ASN A 156 -4.52 -15.27 -17.73
C ASN A 156 -3.53 -16.28 -17.14
N THR A 157 -2.32 -15.85 -16.80
CA THR A 157 -1.34 -16.67 -16.09
C THR A 157 -1.35 -16.32 -14.60
N PRO A 158 -1.44 -17.31 -13.68
CA PRO A 158 -1.39 -17.04 -12.25
C PRO A 158 -0.11 -16.29 -11.85
N ILE A 159 -0.26 -15.30 -10.98
CA ILE A 159 0.86 -14.52 -10.43
C ILE A 159 0.68 -14.38 -8.92
N GLN A 160 1.77 -14.44 -8.18
CA GLN A 160 1.77 -14.26 -6.73
C GLN A 160 2.73 -13.15 -6.35
N GLY A 161 2.66 -12.72 -5.10
CA GLY A 161 3.57 -11.72 -4.59
C GLY A 161 3.35 -11.42 -3.13
N GLN A 162 4.09 -10.41 -2.69
CA GLN A 162 4.03 -9.89 -1.34
C GLN A 162 4.32 -8.40 -1.39
N GLY A 163 4.06 -7.70 -0.30
CA GLY A 163 4.34 -6.28 -0.27
C GLY A 163 3.85 -5.64 1.01
N TYR A 164 3.56 -4.36 0.86
CA TYR A 164 3.10 -3.52 1.95
C TYR A 164 1.93 -2.66 1.48
N MET A 165 1.00 -2.41 2.39
CA MET A 165 -0.13 -1.52 2.19
C MET A 165 -0.18 -0.55 3.36
N GLU A 166 -0.27 0.73 3.03
CA GLU A 166 -0.38 1.84 3.97
C GLU A 166 -1.74 2.53 3.76
N MET A 167 -2.44 2.84 4.84
CA MET A 167 -3.69 3.59 4.79
C MET A 167 -3.76 4.61 5.91
N THR A 168 -4.10 5.85 5.56
CA THR A 168 -4.30 6.96 6.53
C THR A 168 -5.72 7.49 6.45
N GLY A 169 -6.13 8.42 7.31
CA GLY A 169 -7.40 9.13 7.14
C GLY A 169 -8.69 8.38 7.52
N TYR A 170 -8.61 7.09 7.89
CA TYR A 170 -9.78 6.28 8.28
C TYR A 170 -10.19 6.46 9.74
N ALA A 171 -9.23 6.80 10.62
CA ALA A 171 -9.53 7.13 12.02
C ALA A 171 -9.99 8.58 12.17
N GLU A 172 -9.34 9.48 11.44
CA GLU A 172 -9.66 10.91 11.39
C GLU A 172 -9.19 11.47 10.03
N PRO A 173 -10.00 12.29 9.34
CA PRO A 173 -9.60 12.94 8.10
C PRO A 173 -8.36 13.82 8.25
N LEU A 174 -7.44 13.75 7.30
CA LEU A 174 -6.20 14.54 7.34
C LEU A 174 -6.36 15.98 6.85
N ASN A 175 -7.39 16.29 6.07
CA ASN A 175 -7.65 17.64 5.56
C ASN A 175 -8.02 18.68 6.63
N GLN A 176 -8.34 18.26 7.85
CA GLN A 176 -8.58 19.16 8.97
C GLN A 176 -7.31 19.49 9.76
N ARG A 177 -6.17 18.89 9.38
CA ARG A 177 -4.91 18.97 10.13
C ARG A 177 -3.82 19.78 9.44
N PHE A 178 -4.01 20.08 8.15
CA PHE A 178 -3.03 20.75 7.31
C PHE A 178 -3.63 22.00 6.67
#